data_AF-A0A927B1J5-F1
#
_entry.id   AF-A0A927B1J5-F1
#
_cell.length_a   1.000
_cell.length_b   1.000
_cell.length_c   1.000
_cell.angle_alpha   90.00
_cell.angle_beta   90.00
_cell.angle_gamma   90.00
#
_symmetry.space_group_name_H-M   'P 1'
#
loop_
_entity.id
_entity.type
_entity.pdbx_description
1 polymer ?
#
loop_
_entity_poly.entity_id
_entity_poly.type
_entity_poly.pdbx_seq_one_letter_code
_entity_poly.pdbx_strand_id
1 'polypeptide(L)' 'MAPVLTPKQQKRQKLYSKLYSQYQKLLATGSKATAIEHALAKQYKVSQSTVQRVVQAQRQ' A
#
# COMPACT_ATOMS: atom_id res chain seq x y z
N MET A 1 -19.10 19.37 3.81
CA MET A 1 -18.11 19.15 4.89
C MET A 1 -17.28 17.92 4.54
N ALA A 2 -16.00 18.07 4.25
CA ALA A 2 -15.13 16.91 4.03
C ALA A 2 -14.94 16.17 5.37
N PRO A 3 -15.01 14.82 5.41
CA PRO A 3 -14.84 14.09 6.65
C PRO A 3 -13.42 14.34 7.17
N VAL A 4 -13.31 14.97 8.35
CA VAL A 4 -12.03 15.17 9.04
C VAL A 4 -11.52 13.79 9.46
N LEU A 5 -10.52 13.30 8.74
CA LEU A 5 -9.88 12.03 9.05
C LEU A 5 -9.31 12.10 10.47
N THR A 6 -9.73 11.17 11.32
CA THR A 6 -9.18 11.04 12.67
C THR A 6 -7.66 10.82 12.59
N PRO A 7 -6.86 11.26 13.58
CA PRO A 7 -5.40 11.13 13.54
C PRO A 7 -4.92 9.68 13.33
N LYS A 8 -5.72 8.70 13.77
CA LYS A 8 -5.49 7.27 13.52
C LYS A 8 -5.68 6.89 12.04
N GLN A 9 -6.66 7.47 11.36
CA GLN A 9 -6.90 7.28 9.93
C GLN A 9 -5.83 7.97 9.07
N GLN A 10 -5.38 9.18 9.45
CA GLN A 10 -4.29 9.86 8.74
C GLN A 10 -2.98 9.07 8.80
N LYS A 11 -2.61 8.52 9.98
CA LYS A 11 -1.43 7.65 10.12
C LYS A 11 -1.52 6.41 9.21
N ARG A 12 -2.68 5.77 9.12
CA ARG A 12 -2.89 4.61 8.23
C ARG A 12 -2.78 5.01 6.75
N GLN A 13 -3.41 6.10 6.33
CA GLN A 13 -3.32 6.58 4.95
C GLN A 13 -1.88 6.91 4.55
N LYS A 14 -1.10 7.53 5.44
CA LYS A 14 0.31 7.83 5.19
C LYS A 14 1.13 6.55 4.98
N LEU A 15 0.87 5.53 5.79
CA LEU A 15 1.53 4.22 5.68
C LEU A 15 1.14 3.52 4.37
N TYR A 16 -0.14 3.54 4.01
CA TYR A 16 -0.66 2.93 2.77
C TYR A 16 -0.17 3.66 1.51
N SER A 17 -0.09 4.99 1.53
CA SER A 17 0.48 5.76 0.43
C SER A 17 1.96 5.42 0.23
N LYS A 18 2.73 5.31 1.31
CA LYS A 18 4.14 4.91 1.24
C LYS A 18 4.31 3.50 0.68
N LEU A 19 3.45 2.57 1.11
CA LEU A 19 3.41 1.19 0.63
C LEU A 19 3.13 1.14 -0.87
N TYR A 20 2.12 1.87 -1.35
CA TYR A 20 1.78 1.92 -2.77
C TYR A 20 2.86 2.59 -3.62
N SER A 21 3.47 3.69 -3.17
CA SER A 21 4.58 4.31 -3.90
C SER A 21 5.76 3.35 -4.05
N GLN A 22 6.02 2.51 -3.04
CA GLN A 22 7.08 1.50 -3.11
C GLN A 22 6.68 0.33 -4.02
N TYR A 23 5.40 -0.07 -4.01
CA TYR A 23 4.84 -1.02 -4.97
C TYR A 23 5.03 -0.55 -6.41
N GLN A 24 4.66 0.69 -6.72
CA GLN A 24 4.81 1.25 -8.07
C GLN A 24 6.26 1.33 -8.52
N LYS A 25 7.19 1.73 -7.65
CA LYS A 25 8.62 1.74 -7.97
C LYS A 25 9.13 0.35 -8.34
N LEU A 26 8.78 -0.66 -7.54
CA LEU A 26 9.19 -2.04 -7.82
C LEU A 26 8.50 -2.59 -9.07
N LEU A 27 7.25 -2.21 -9.32
CA LEU A 27 6.54 -2.59 -10.54
C LEU A 27 7.17 -1.96 -11.78
N ALA A 28 7.59 -0.68 -11.69
CA ALA A 28 8.29 0.02 -12.76
C ALA A 28 9.67 -0.59 -13.08
N THR A 29 10.33 -1.22 -12.10
CA THR A 29 11.57 -1.99 -12.33
C THR A 29 11.36 -3.36 -13.01
N GLY A 30 10.12 -3.71 -13.36
CA GLY A 30 9.80 -4.98 -14.03
C GLY A 30 9.65 -6.18 -13.09
N SER A 31 9.57 -5.95 -11.77
CA SER A 31 9.33 -7.02 -10.81
C SER A 31 7.90 -7.56 -10.93
N LYS A 32 7.72 -8.88 -10.73
CA LYS A 32 6.39 -9.51 -10.74
C LYS A 32 5.54 -8.96 -9.59
N ALA A 33 4.32 -8.50 -9.90
CA ALA A 33 3.37 -7.96 -8.93
C ALA A 33 3.23 -8.84 -7.67
N THR A 34 3.10 -10.15 -7.83
CA THR A 34 2.96 -11.11 -6.72
C THR A 34 4.18 -11.14 -5.79
N ALA A 35 5.39 -11.04 -6.35
CA ALA A 35 6.63 -11.01 -5.57
C ALA A 35 6.75 -9.69 -4.79
N ILE A 36 6.33 -8.58 -5.41
CA ILE A 36 6.29 -7.26 -4.78
C ILE A 36 5.28 -7.25 -3.62
N GLU A 37 4.08 -7.78 -3.83
CA GLU A 37 3.05 -7.89 -2.78
C GLU A 37 3.56 -8.66 -1.56
N HIS A 38 4.23 -9.79 -1.80
CA HIS A 38 4.80 -10.61 -0.74
C HIS A 38 5.96 -9.90 -0.01
N ALA A 39 6.86 -9.23 -0.76
CA ALA A 39 7.96 -8.47 -0.19
C ALA A 39 7.46 -7.28 0.68
N LEU A 40 6.46 -6.54 0.20
CA LEU A 40 5.86 -5.43 0.92
C LEU A 40 5.07 -5.88 2.15
N ALA A 41 4.36 -7.01 2.06
CA ALA A 41 3.68 -7.60 3.21
C ALA A 41 4.67 -7.89 4.35
N LYS A 42 5.81 -8.51 4.01
CA LYS A 42 6.89 -8.80 4.97
C LYS A 42 7.54 -7.53 5.52
N GLN A 43 7.86 -6.58 4.65
CA GLN A 43 8.53 -5.32 5.02
C GLN A 43 7.68 -4.44 5.95
N TYR A 44 6.39 -4.33 5.67
CA TYR A 44 5.47 -3.48 6.43
C TYR A 44 4.76 -4.23 7.58
N LYS A 45 5.10 -5.52 7.80
CA LYS A 45 4.44 -6.39 8.79
C LYS A 45 2.91 -6.37 8.67
N VAL A 46 2.42 -6.44 7.44
CA VAL A 46 0.99 -6.49 7.13
C VAL A 46 0.66 -7.74 6.33
N SER A 47 -0.58 -8.21 6.41
CA SER A 47 -1.03 -9.34 5.59
C SER A 47 -1.01 -8.99 4.11
N GLN A 48 -0.72 -9.97 3.25
CA GLN A 48 -0.76 -9.79 1.79
C GLN A 48 -2.11 -9.26 1.29
N SER A 49 -3.22 -9.70 1.89
CA SER A 49 -4.56 -9.19 1.60
C SER A 49 -4.71 -7.69 1.87
N THR A 50 -3.98 -7.16 2.88
CA THR A 50 -3.95 -5.72 3.15
C THR A 50 -3.22 -4.97 2.06
N VAL A 51 -2.08 -5.50 1.59
CA VAL A 51 -1.32 -4.93 0.46
C VAL A 51 -2.18 -4.91 -0.80
N GLN A 52 -2.85 -6.02 -1.12
CA GLN A 52 -3.77 -6.10 -2.26
C GLN A 52 -4.89 -5.08 -2.19
N ARG A 53 -5.56 -4.91 -1.03
CA ARG A 53 -6.59 -3.88 -0.86
C ARG A 53 -6.04 -2.48 -1.07
N VAL A 54 -4.84 -2.18 -0.57
CA VAL A 54 -4.19 -0.87 -0.75
C VAL A 54 -3.87 -0.62 -2.21
N VAL A 55 -3.34 -1.61 -2.91
CA VAL A 55 -3.03 -1.53 -4.35
C VAL A 55 -4.30 -1.37 -5.18
N GLN A 56 -5.36 -2.11 -4.88
CA GLN A 56 -6.67 -1.99 -5.54
C GLN A 56 -7.31 -0.62 -5.29
N ALA A 57 -7.26 -0.12 -4.05
CA ALA A 57 -7.85 1.16 -3.67
C ALA A 57 -7.17 2.37 -4.32
N GLN A 58 -5.89 2.25 -4.72
CA GLN A 58 -5.15 3.32 -5.42
C GLN A 58 -5.09 3.13 -6.96
N ARG A 59 -5.72 2.08 -7.49
CA ARG A 59 -5.87 1.87 -8.94
C ARG A 59 -7.17 2.46 -9.52
N GLN A 60 -8.14 2.83 -8.67
CA GLN A 60 -9.35 3.58 -9.04
C GLN A 60 -9.04 5.07 -9.08
#